data_AF-A0A7W1BGL0-F1
#
_entry.id   AF-A0A7W1BGL0-F1
#
_cell.length_a   1.000
_cell.length_b   1.000
_cell.length_c   1.000
_cell.angle_alpha   90.00
_cell.angle_beta   90.00
_cell.angle_gamma   90.00
#
_symmetry.space_group_name_H-M   'P 1'
#
loop_
_entity.id
_entity.type
_entity.pdbx_description
1 polymer ?
#
loop_
_entity_poly.entity_id
_entity_poly.type
_entity_poly.pdbx_seq_one_letter_code
_entity_poly.pdbx_strand_id
1 'polypeptide(L)' 'LHFDQTRQSGIVFHMLSALGECGRMGLTAVGDSWQDVEALYSRALEILDEEARTALRPDA' A
#
# COMPACT_ATOMS: atom_id res chain seq x y z
N LEU A 1 -1.06 -0.36 8.79
CA LEU A 1 -0.41 -0.80 7.52
C LEU A 1 1.11 -0.92 7.65
N HIS A 2 1.77 -0.18 8.56
CA HIS A 2 3.22 -0.26 8.74
C HIS A 2 3.72 -1.69 9.00
N PHE A 3 4.86 -2.03 8.39
CA PHE A 3 5.55 -3.29 8.64
C PHE A 3 6.11 -3.33 10.06
N ASP A 4 5.60 -4.24 10.88
CA ASP A 4 6.10 -4.52 12.22
C ASP A 4 7.29 -5.47 12.12
N GLN A 5 8.47 -4.97 12.46
CA GLN A 5 9.72 -5.73 12.35
C GLN A 5 9.84 -6.86 13.39
N THR A 6 9.11 -6.77 14.51
CA THR A 6 9.08 -7.83 15.54
C THR A 6 8.14 -8.97 15.16
N ARG A 7 7.04 -8.64 14.48
CA ARG A 7 6.04 -9.60 14.00
C ARG A 7 6.23 -9.98 12.53
N GLN A 8 7.27 -9.45 11.89
CA GLN A 8 7.59 -9.56 10.47
C GLN A 8 6.36 -9.47 9.54
N SER A 9 5.40 -8.59 9.87
CA SER A 9 4.12 -8.51 9.17
C SER A 9 3.69 -7.07 8.92
N GLY A 10 3.01 -6.86 7.80
CA GLY A 10 2.52 -5.56 7.35
C GLY A 10 2.89 -5.25 5.90
N ILE A 11 2.84 -3.98 5.53
CA ILE A 11 3.05 -3.50 4.16
C ILE A 11 4.41 -2.82 4.03
N VAL A 12 5.16 -3.23 3.02
CA VAL A 12 6.39 -2.55 2.59
C VAL A 12 6.13 -1.86 1.26
N PHE A 13 6.39 -0.56 1.19
CA PHE A 13 6.27 0.21 -0.06
C PHE A 13 7.61 0.27 -0.79
N HIS A 14 7.56 0.07 -2.10
CA HIS A 14 8.71 0.15 -2.98
C HIS A 14 8.44 1.21 -4.05
N MET A 15 9.34 2.18 -4.19
CA MET A 15 9.26 3.13 -5.29
C MET A 15 9.80 2.47 -6.56
N LEU A 16 9.00 2.44 -7.63
CA LEU A 16 9.47 1.95 -8.93
C LEU A 16 10.07 3.13 -9.67
N SER A 17 11.39 3.09 -9.91
CA SER A 17 12.17 4.23 -10.42
C SER A 17 11.78 4.69 -11.84
N ALA A 18 10.86 4.00 -12.51
CA ALA A 18 10.27 4.43 -13.78
C ALA A 18 8.94 5.14 -13.53
N LEU A 19 9.00 6.43 -13.15
CA LEU A 19 7.85 7.32 -13.16
C LEU A 19 7.38 7.50 -14.62
N GLY A 20 6.25 6.88 -14.97
CA GLY A 20 5.40 7.46 -16.02
C GLY A 20 4.82 8.78 -15.53
N GLU A 21 4.08 9.51 -16.37
CA GLU A 21 3.51 10.83 -16.03
C GLU A 21 2.77 10.88 -14.67
N CYS A 22 2.23 9.75 -14.20
CA CYS A 22 1.50 9.66 -12.93
C CYS A 22 2.28 9.03 -11.75
N GLY A 23 3.59 8.76 -11.89
CA GLY A 23 4.35 7.98 -10.91
C GLY A 23 3.90 6.52 -10.81
N ARG A 24 4.79 5.63 -10.36
CA ARG A 24 4.44 4.22 -10.10
C ARG A 24 5.01 3.79 -8.77
N MET A 25 4.21 3.07 -8.00
CA MET A 25 4.61 2.49 -6.72
C MET A 25 4.27 1.00 -6.71
N GLY A 26 5.10 0.21 -6.04
CA GLY A 26 4.82 -1.18 -5.69
C GLY A 26 4.63 -1.32 -4.19
N LEU A 27 3.97 -2.40 -3.78
CA LEU A 27 3.84 -2.77 -2.38
C LEU A 27 3.92 -4.29 -2.22
N THR A 28 4.40 -4.74 -1.06
CA THR A 28 4.41 -6.15 -0.66
C THR A 28 3.72 -6.29 0.69
N ALA A 29 2.74 -7.18 0.76
CA ALA A 29 2.12 -7.61 2.01
C ALA A 29 2.87 -8.84 2.55
N VAL A 30 3.22 -8.79 3.83
CA VAL A 30 3.91 -9.87 4.55
C VAL A 30 3.07 -10.26 5.76
N GLY A 31 2.90 -11.56 6.00
CA GLY A 31 2.08 -12.08 7.09
C GLY A 31 2.24 -13.59 7.27
N ASP A 32 1.75 -14.10 8.39
CA ASP A 32 1.94 -15.49 8.84
C ASP A 32 0.98 -16.48 8.17
N SER A 33 -0.12 -15.98 7.58
CA SER A 33 -1.09 -16.79 6.85
C SER A 33 -1.53 -16.11 5.56
N TRP A 34 -2.04 -16.91 4.62
CA TRP A 34 -2.58 -16.39 3.36
C TRP A 34 -3.73 -15.41 3.59
N GLN A 35 -4.63 -15.73 4.52
CA GLN A 35 -5.78 -14.89 4.87
C GLN A 35 -5.33 -13.53 5.42
N ASP A 36 -4.31 -13.51 6.27
CA ASP A 36 -3.78 -12.26 6.82
C ASP A 36 -3.13 -11.40 5.73
N VAL A 37 -2.38 -12.02 4.82
CA VAL A 37 -1.74 -11.35 3.68
C VAL A 37 -2.80 -10.74 2.75
N GLU A 38 -3.84 -11.49 2.41
CA GLU A 38 -4.94 -11.03 1.57
C GLU A 38 -5.71 -9.86 2.21
N ALA A 39 -5.99 -9.95 3.52
CA ALA A 39 -6.64 -8.88 4.26
C ALA A 39 -5.77 -7.61 4.35
N LEU A 40 -4.46 -7.76 4.60
CA LEU A 40 -3.51 -6.65 4.65
C LEU A 40 -3.38 -5.98 3.28
N TYR A 41 -3.28 -6.76 2.21
CA TYR A 41 -3.15 -6.27 0.84
C TYR A 41 -4.41 -5.50 0.42
N SER A 42 -5.60 -6.10 0.60
CA SER A 42 -6.87 -5.48 0.23
C SER A 42 -7.09 -4.16 0.97
N ARG A 43 -6.83 -4.15 2.28
CA ARG A 43 -6.91 -2.92 3.09
C ARG A 43 -5.94 -1.83 2.64
N ALA A 44 -4.74 -2.22 2.22
CA ALA A 44 -3.75 -1.26 1.71
C ALA A 44 -4.23 -0.61 0.42
N LEU A 45 -4.83 -1.38 -0.50
CA LEU A 45 -5.40 -0.85 -1.73
C LEU A 45 -6.59 0.08 -1.47
N GLU A 46 -7.52 -0.31 -0.60
CA GLU A 46 -8.68 0.54 -0.25
C GLU A 46 -8.26 1.91 0.27
N ILE A 47 -7.28 1.95 1.19
CA ILE A 47 -6.76 3.20 1.73
C ILE A 47 -6.06 4.01 0.63
N LEU A 48 -5.21 3.39 -0.19
CA LEU A 48 -4.52 4.09 -1.28
C LEU A 48 -5.50 4.69 -2.30
N ASP A 49 -6.57 3.98 -2.65
CA ASP A 49 -7.61 4.47 -3.56
C ASP A 49 -8.41 5.63 -2.95
N GLU A 50 -8.71 5.57 -1.65
CA GLU A 50 -9.39 6.65 -0.93
C GLU A 50 -8.52 7.92 -0.85
N GLU A 51 -7.24 7.77 -0.50
CA GLU A 51 -6.28 8.88 -0.45
C GLU A 51 -6.05 9.47 -1.84
N ALA A 52 -5.90 8.63 -2.88
CA ALA A 52 -5.75 9.11 -4.26
C ALA A 52 -6.98 9.90 -4.72
N ARG A 53 -8.20 9.44 -4.41
CA ARG A 53 -9.43 10.16 -4.72
C ARG A 53 -9.50 11.50 -3.99
N THR A 54 -9.07 11.54 -2.73
CA THR A 54 -9.04 12.74 -1.90
C THR A 54 -8.04 13.76 -2.43
N ALA A 55 -6.82 13.33 -2.79
CA ALA A 55 -5.77 14.18 -3.34
C ALA A 55 -6.12 14.77 -4.72
N LEU A 56 -6.99 14.12 -5.48
CA LEU A 56 -7.49 14.62 -6.77
C LEU A 56 -8.61 15.66 -6.63
N ARG A 57 -9.08 15.95 -5.41
CA ARG A 57 -10.07 17.02 -5.17
C ARG A 57 -9.33 18.36 -5.09
N PRO A 58 -9.73 19.38 -5.88
CA PRO A 58 -9.00 20.65 -5.99
C PRO A 58 -8.98 21.52 -4.72
N ASP A 59 -9.70 21.14 -3.66
CA ASP A 59 -9.91 21.96 -2.45
C ASP A 59 -9.45 21.28 -1.14
N ALA A 60 -8.62 20.22 -1.20
CA ALA A 60 -8.07 19.55 -0.02
C ALA A 60 -6.74 20.18 0.45
#